data_AF-A0A2A2ZNH9-F1
#
_entry.id   AF-A0A2A2ZNH9-F1
#
_cell.length_a   1.000
_cell.length_b   1.000
_cell.length_c   1.000
_cell.angle_alpha   90.00
_cell.angle_beta   90.00
_cell.angle_gamma   90.00
#
_symmetry.space_group_name_H-M   'P 1'
#
loop_
_entity.id
_entity.type
_entity.pdbx_description
1 polymer ?
#
loop_
_entity_poly.entity_id
_entity_poly.type
_entity_poly.pdbx_seq_one_letter_code
_entity_poly.pdbx_strand_id
1 'polypeptide(L)'
;MFAEKPYEDVFVGEIAARAGVSRATMYHYFPSKRDLYVAILKRASGRFLARAEPDPQLPLAEQLAAGLQAHIQSLVDHPFEAVAINRGVLSDDPEIQAIIAEELSVVGQLLTDQLVAQGYVRDVTEIAVEGWLAFVRAACVKWIQSQNISRADLTDMCLRAFECALDIATPTTSLRARVYRVMQSPAMTLLIGKSQRESLARAPGRDVGDDTARLAAVLTARSLFANGKGS
;
A
#
# COMPACT_ATOMS: atom_id res chain seq x y z
N MET A 1 27.12 10.36 1.26
CA MET A 1 27.99 9.37 0.57
C MET A 1 27.22 8.15 0.06
N PHE A 2 26.79 7.20 0.89
CA PHE A 2 25.97 6.06 0.41
C PHE A 2 24.62 6.47 -0.20
N ALA A 3 24.10 7.66 0.13
CA ALA A 3 22.94 8.26 -0.53
C ALA A 3 23.22 8.74 -1.96
N GLU A 4 24.46 9.14 -2.21
CA GLU A 4 24.87 9.88 -3.42
C GLU A 4 25.50 8.95 -4.46
N LYS A 5 26.15 7.87 -4.01
CA LYS A 5 26.90 6.92 -4.86
C LYS A 5 26.38 5.49 -4.66
N PRO A 6 26.44 4.62 -5.68
CA PRO A 6 26.23 3.18 -5.53
C PRO A 6 27.15 2.58 -4.44
N TYR A 7 26.69 1.51 -3.78
CA TYR A 7 27.44 0.86 -2.69
C TYR A 7 28.89 0.52 -3.07
N GLU A 8 29.12 0.04 -4.30
CA GLU A 8 30.46 -0.32 -4.79
C GLU A 8 31.40 0.87 -4.95
N ASP A 9 30.86 2.04 -5.28
CA ASP A 9 31.63 3.27 -5.52
C ASP A 9 31.92 4.05 -4.23
N VAL A 10 31.47 3.52 -3.08
CA VAL A 10 31.74 4.12 -1.76
C VAL A 10 32.98 3.49 -1.14
N PHE A 11 34.00 4.31 -0.88
CA PHE A 11 35.23 3.89 -0.22
C PHE A 11 35.23 4.27 1.26
N VAL A 12 35.49 3.29 2.13
CA VAL A 12 35.55 3.50 3.60
C VAL A 12 36.61 4.54 3.98
N GLY A 13 37.70 4.66 3.21
CA GLY A 13 38.72 5.69 3.41
C GLY A 13 38.20 7.11 3.20
N GLU A 14 37.34 7.34 2.19
CA GLU A 14 36.69 8.64 1.97
C GLU A 14 35.75 8.98 3.11
N ILE A 15 35.00 8.00 3.63
CA ILE A 15 34.12 8.18 4.79
C ILE A 15 34.94 8.57 6.02
N ALA A 16 36.04 7.86 6.29
CA ALA A 16 36.92 8.14 7.42
C ALA A 16 37.52 9.56 7.35
N ALA A 17 38.03 9.94 6.17
CA ALA A 17 38.56 11.28 5.93
C ALA A 17 37.49 12.36 6.16
N ARG A 18 36.28 12.17 5.65
CA ARG A 18 35.16 13.12 5.84
C ARG A 18 34.67 13.17 7.29
N ALA A 19 34.80 12.09 8.04
CA ALA A 19 34.49 12.02 9.46
C ALA A 19 35.63 12.51 10.37
N GLY A 20 36.79 12.89 9.81
CA GLY A 20 37.94 13.36 10.59
C GLY A 20 38.63 12.27 11.41
N VAL A 21 38.46 11.00 11.05
CA VAL A 21 39.05 9.84 11.75
C VAL A 21 39.99 9.05 10.84
N SER A 22 40.89 8.27 11.43
CA SER A 22 41.76 7.39 10.65
C SER A 22 40.97 6.21 10.07
N ARG A 23 41.46 5.65 8.95
CA ARG A 23 40.89 4.42 8.36
C ARG A 23 40.98 3.24 9.33
N ALA A 24 42.04 3.16 10.14
CA ALA A 24 42.20 2.14 11.17
C ALA A 24 41.13 2.26 12.26
N THR A 25 40.81 3.49 12.70
CA THR A 25 39.72 3.76 13.65
C THR A 25 38.37 3.31 13.08
N MET A 26 38.11 3.59 11.80
CA MET A 26 36.87 3.15 11.16
C MET A 26 36.74 1.62 11.16
N TYR A 27 37.79 0.89 10.76
CA TYR A 27 37.78 -0.58 10.76
C TYR A 27 37.76 -1.19 12.16
N HIS A 28 38.22 -0.47 13.17
CA HIS A 28 38.09 -0.90 14.57
C HIS A 28 36.62 -0.97 15.01
N TYR A 29 35.78 -0.02 14.60
CA TYR A 29 34.35 -0.01 14.91
C TYR A 29 33.52 -0.84 13.92
N PHE A 30 33.89 -0.83 12.65
CA PHE A 30 33.16 -1.48 11.57
C PHE A 30 34.12 -2.33 10.74
N PRO A 31 34.21 -3.64 11.02
CA PRO A 31 35.20 -4.52 10.39
C PRO A 31 35.16 -4.53 8.86
N SER A 32 33.99 -4.25 8.27
CA SER A 32 33.81 -4.12 6.82
C SER A 32 32.93 -2.92 6.41
N LYS A 33 32.95 -2.59 5.11
CA LYS A 33 32.03 -1.62 4.49
C LYS A 33 30.56 -2.03 4.70
N ARG A 34 30.29 -3.34 4.70
CA ARG A 34 28.98 -3.94 4.97
C ARG A 34 28.56 -3.67 6.41
N ASP A 35 29.42 -3.91 7.40
CA ASP A 35 29.10 -3.69 8.81
C ASP A 35 28.79 -2.22 9.11
N LEU A 36 29.55 -1.30 8.48
CA LEU A 36 29.27 0.12 8.53
C LEU A 36 27.87 0.43 7.95
N TYR A 37 27.56 -0.14 6.78
CA TYR A 37 26.27 0.05 6.13
C TYR A 37 25.10 -0.46 7.00
N VAL A 38 25.23 -1.67 7.53
CA VAL A 38 24.26 -2.29 8.46
C VAL A 38 24.06 -1.40 9.69
N ALA A 39 25.13 -0.88 10.29
CA ALA A 39 25.02 0.00 11.45
C ALA A 39 24.29 1.31 11.14
N ILE A 40 24.53 1.90 9.96
CA ILE A 40 23.81 3.10 9.52
C ILE A 40 22.32 2.77 9.32
N LEU A 41 22.00 1.62 8.71
CA LEU A 41 20.62 1.18 8.50
C LEU A 41 19.90 0.93 9.84
N LYS A 42 20.50 0.22 10.79
CA LYS A 42 19.95 0.03 12.15
C LYS A 42 19.64 1.37 12.81
N ARG A 43 20.55 2.34 12.68
CA ARG A 43 20.34 3.70 13.20
C ARG A 43 19.21 4.45 12.49
N ALA A 44 19.04 4.24 11.18
CA ALA A 44 17.94 4.83 10.41
C ALA A 44 16.60 4.22 10.81
N SER A 45 16.52 2.91 10.88
CA SER A 45 15.34 2.16 11.31
C SER A 45 14.90 2.59 12.72
N GLY A 46 15.83 2.70 13.68
CA GLY A 46 15.52 3.21 15.02
C GLY A 46 14.97 4.64 15.03
N ARG A 47 15.45 5.53 14.15
CA ARG A 47 14.87 6.89 14.02
C ARG A 47 13.47 6.86 13.41
N PHE A 48 13.23 5.95 12.46
CA PHE A 48 11.89 5.77 11.90
C PHE A 48 10.91 5.31 12.97
N LEU A 49 11.25 4.25 13.71
CA LEU A 49 10.39 3.72 14.78
C LEU A 49 10.10 4.76 15.86
N ALA A 50 11.10 5.52 16.30
CA ALA A 50 10.90 6.60 17.28
C ALA A 50 9.99 7.74 16.80
N ARG A 51 9.81 7.91 15.48
CA ARG A 51 8.89 8.89 14.88
C ARG A 51 7.52 8.31 14.54
N ALA A 52 7.44 6.98 14.43
CA ALA A 52 6.23 6.24 14.10
C ALA A 52 5.34 6.00 15.34
N GLU A 53 5.71 6.54 16.50
CA GLU A 53 4.88 6.49 17.71
C GLU A 53 3.57 7.26 17.47
N PRO A 54 2.40 6.58 17.50
CA PRO A 54 1.13 7.24 17.29
C PRO A 54 0.77 8.15 18.47
N ASP A 55 0.19 9.32 18.17
CA ASP A 55 -0.46 10.14 19.20
C ASP A 55 -1.82 9.52 19.55
N PRO A 56 -1.99 8.92 20.75
CA PRO A 56 -3.21 8.23 21.12
C PRO A 56 -4.43 9.17 21.24
N GLN A 57 -4.23 10.48 21.25
CA GLN A 57 -5.32 11.47 21.30
C GLN A 57 -5.96 11.72 19.93
N LEU A 58 -5.29 11.35 18.84
CA LEU A 58 -5.81 11.55 17.48
C LEU A 58 -6.64 10.35 17.01
N PRO A 59 -7.65 10.54 16.15
CA PRO A 59 -8.29 9.43 15.43
C PRO A 59 -7.28 8.64 14.59
N LEU A 60 -7.49 7.32 14.43
CA LEU A 60 -6.59 6.43 13.68
C LEU A 60 -6.28 6.95 12.26
N ALA A 61 -7.28 7.48 11.56
CA ALA A 61 -7.09 8.04 10.21
C ALA A 61 -6.11 9.23 10.21
N GLU A 62 -6.15 10.09 11.23
CA GLU A 62 -5.25 11.22 11.37
C GLU A 62 -3.84 10.76 11.77
N GLN A 63 -3.73 9.78 12.66
CA GLN A 63 -2.44 9.16 13.01
C GLN A 63 -1.76 8.54 11.78
N LEU A 64 -2.51 7.79 10.97
CA LEU A 64 -2.01 7.18 9.72
C LEU A 64 -1.56 8.23 8.70
N ALA A 65 -2.37 9.27 8.50
CA ALA A 65 -2.03 10.36 7.59
C ALA A 65 -0.76 11.08 8.04
N ALA A 66 -0.65 11.42 9.33
CA ALA A 66 0.53 12.07 9.89
C ALA A 66 1.78 11.17 9.79
N GLY A 67 1.66 9.88 10.11
CA GLY A 67 2.74 8.91 10.01
C GLY A 67 3.25 8.73 8.57
N LEU A 68 2.34 8.61 7.60
CA LEU A 68 2.70 8.53 6.18
C LEU A 68 3.40 9.80 5.69
N GLN A 69 2.87 10.98 6.05
CA GLN A 69 3.49 12.25 5.67
C GLN A 69 4.88 12.39 6.26
N ALA A 70 5.06 12.04 7.55
CA ALA A 70 6.35 12.06 8.22
C ALA A 70 7.35 11.09 7.56
N HIS A 71 6.91 9.88 7.20
CA HIS A 71 7.73 8.90 6.50
C HIS A 71 8.15 9.38 5.10
N ILE A 72 7.19 9.88 4.30
CA ILE A 72 7.49 10.39 2.96
C ILE A 72 8.42 11.61 3.03
N GLN A 73 8.23 12.49 4.01
CA GLN A 73 9.11 13.62 4.27
C GLN A 73 10.52 13.16 4.66
N SER A 74 10.66 12.16 5.53
CA SER A 74 11.97 11.65 5.95
C SER A 74 12.75 11.04 4.79
N LEU A 75 12.06 10.40 3.83
CA LEU A 75 12.69 9.89 2.61
C LEU A 75 13.26 10.99 1.71
N VAL A 76 12.65 12.18 1.72
CA VAL A 76 13.16 13.37 1.01
C VAL A 76 14.34 13.99 1.76
N ASP A 77 14.22 14.15 3.08
CA ASP A 77 15.23 14.80 3.92
C ASP A 77 16.48 13.92 4.13
N HIS A 78 16.31 12.61 4.01
CA HIS A 78 17.38 11.63 4.18
C HIS A 78 17.44 10.69 2.97
N PRO A 79 18.03 11.13 1.85
CA PRO A 79 18.12 10.32 0.63
C PRO A 79 18.87 8.99 0.83
N PHE A 80 19.68 8.85 1.89
CA PHE A 80 20.28 7.57 2.28
C PHE A 80 19.21 6.55 2.70
N GLU A 81 18.20 6.95 3.47
CA GLU A 81 17.13 6.06 3.94
C GLU A 81 16.29 5.59 2.74
N ALA A 82 16.01 6.50 1.82
CA ALA A 82 15.40 6.21 0.52
C ALA A 82 16.22 5.24 -0.35
N VAL A 83 17.55 5.38 -0.34
CA VAL A 83 18.48 4.53 -1.11
C VAL A 83 18.71 3.19 -0.43
N ALA A 84 18.70 3.12 0.90
CA ALA A 84 18.99 1.89 1.64
C ALA A 84 17.89 0.85 1.52
N ILE A 85 16.65 1.31 1.29
CA ILE A 85 15.51 0.48 0.91
C ILE A 85 15.67 -0.08 -0.52
N ASN A 86 16.56 0.47 -1.36
CA ASN A 86 16.45 0.34 -2.81
C ASN A 86 17.69 -0.07 -3.62
N ARG A 87 18.93 0.22 -3.19
CA ARG A 87 20.09 0.10 -4.09
C ARG A 87 21.06 -1.02 -3.72
N GLY A 88 21.06 -2.06 -4.56
CA GLY A 88 22.26 -2.81 -4.93
C GLY A 88 22.40 -4.20 -4.33
N VAL A 89 23.61 -4.78 -4.47
CA VAL A 89 24.03 -6.14 -4.05
C VAL A 89 23.59 -6.55 -2.64
N LEU A 90 23.32 -5.58 -1.78
CA LEU A 90 22.91 -5.78 -0.40
C LEU A 90 21.39 -5.85 -0.18
N SER A 91 20.57 -5.70 -1.22
CA SER A 91 19.11 -5.86 -1.10
C SER A 91 18.72 -7.28 -0.68
N ASP A 92 19.47 -8.30 -1.11
CA ASP A 92 19.21 -9.69 -0.75
C ASP A 92 19.96 -10.14 0.50
N ASP A 93 20.61 -9.20 1.20
CA ASP A 93 21.37 -9.48 2.40
C ASP A 93 20.44 -9.85 3.57
N PRO A 94 20.60 -11.03 4.20
CA PRO A 94 19.70 -11.50 5.24
C PRO A 94 19.62 -10.58 6.46
N GLU A 95 20.71 -9.92 6.85
CA GLU A 95 20.71 -9.03 8.02
C GLU A 95 19.99 -7.72 7.72
N ILE A 96 20.16 -7.19 6.51
CA ILE A 96 19.43 -6.00 6.05
C ILE A 96 17.94 -6.31 5.92
N GLN A 97 17.58 -7.46 5.35
CA GLN A 97 16.20 -7.92 5.27
C GLN A 97 15.59 -8.11 6.66
N ALA A 98 16.34 -8.65 7.63
CA ALA A 98 15.87 -8.77 9.01
C ALA A 98 15.59 -7.41 9.65
N ILE A 99 16.45 -6.40 9.46
CA ILE A 99 16.21 -5.04 9.98
C ILE A 99 14.92 -4.45 9.39
N ILE A 100 14.76 -4.59 8.08
CA ILE A 100 13.60 -4.08 7.35
C ILE A 100 12.31 -4.82 7.75
N ALA A 101 12.39 -6.12 8.03
CA ALA A 101 11.28 -6.94 8.48
C ALA A 101 10.87 -6.58 9.92
N GLU A 102 11.84 -6.44 10.83
CA GLU A 102 11.61 -6.03 12.21
C GLU A 102 10.92 -4.67 12.27
N GLU A 103 11.39 -3.71 11.48
CA GLU A 103 10.79 -2.37 11.37
C GLU A 103 9.29 -2.43 11.02
N LEU A 104 8.92 -3.23 10.02
CA LEU A 104 7.51 -3.40 9.67
C LEU A 104 6.74 -4.20 10.70
N SER A 105 7.37 -5.19 11.33
CA SER A 105 6.71 -6.00 12.34
C SER A 105 6.28 -5.12 13.52
N VAL A 106 7.15 -4.22 13.99
CA VAL A 106 6.84 -3.28 15.07
C VAL A 106 5.67 -2.37 14.68
N VAL A 107 5.73 -1.70 13.52
CA VAL A 107 4.64 -0.80 13.09
C VAL A 107 3.36 -1.56 12.81
N GLY A 108 3.45 -2.73 12.18
CA GLY A 108 2.32 -3.57 11.85
C GLY A 108 1.61 -4.10 13.08
N GLN A 109 2.36 -4.49 14.12
CA GLN A 109 1.81 -4.94 15.39
C GLN A 109 1.02 -3.82 16.09
N LEU A 110 1.59 -2.61 16.16
CA LEU A 110 0.92 -1.44 16.75
C LEU A 110 -0.42 -1.13 16.05
N LEU A 111 -0.41 -1.08 14.71
CA LEU A 111 -1.61 -0.83 13.93
C LEU A 111 -2.65 -1.95 14.07
N THR A 112 -2.19 -3.21 14.06
CA THR A 112 -3.05 -4.37 14.23
C THR A 112 -3.74 -4.33 15.59
N ASP A 113 -3.00 -4.08 16.67
CA ASP A 113 -3.57 -4.06 18.01
C ASP A 113 -4.59 -2.92 18.17
N GLN A 114 -4.32 -1.75 17.58
CA GLN A 114 -5.27 -0.63 17.57
C GLN A 114 -6.55 -0.92 16.79
N LEU A 115 -6.46 -1.63 15.66
CA LEU A 115 -7.61 -2.05 14.87
C LEU A 115 -8.39 -3.18 15.55
N VAL A 116 -7.72 -4.16 16.15
CA VAL A 116 -8.37 -5.23 16.93
C VAL A 116 -9.13 -4.63 18.12
N ALA A 117 -8.57 -3.62 18.79
CA ALA A 117 -9.26 -2.89 19.85
C ALA A 117 -10.54 -2.17 19.35
N GLN A 118 -10.63 -1.85 18.06
CA GLN A 118 -11.81 -1.28 17.40
C GLN A 118 -12.79 -2.34 16.86
N GLY A 119 -12.52 -3.63 17.10
CA GLY A 119 -13.41 -4.74 16.76
C GLY A 119 -13.08 -5.47 15.44
N TYR A 120 -11.92 -5.20 14.84
CA TYR A 120 -11.47 -5.93 13.66
C TYR A 120 -10.97 -7.34 14.02
N VAL A 121 -11.11 -8.30 13.09
CA VAL A 121 -10.63 -9.68 13.28
C VAL A 121 -9.12 -9.72 13.11
N ARG A 122 -8.40 -10.23 14.12
CA ARG A 122 -6.93 -10.25 14.18
C ARG A 122 -6.29 -10.84 12.93
N ASP A 123 -6.57 -12.09 12.59
CA ASP A 123 -5.90 -12.80 11.49
C ASP A 123 -6.05 -12.06 10.14
N VAL A 124 -7.23 -11.48 9.86
CA VAL A 124 -7.44 -10.74 8.61
C VAL A 124 -6.76 -9.36 8.67
N THR A 125 -6.73 -8.74 9.84
CA THR A 125 -6.08 -7.45 10.07
C THR A 125 -4.56 -7.57 9.90
N GLU A 126 -3.94 -8.62 10.45
CA GLU A 126 -2.50 -8.87 10.33
C GLU A 126 -2.09 -8.96 8.86
N ILE A 127 -2.80 -9.76 8.07
CA ILE A 127 -2.54 -9.89 6.62
C ILE A 127 -2.76 -8.57 5.88
N ALA A 128 -3.84 -7.85 6.19
CA ALA A 128 -4.17 -6.58 5.53
C ALA A 128 -3.13 -5.49 5.84
N VAL A 129 -2.71 -5.38 7.10
CA VAL A 129 -1.70 -4.41 7.55
C VAL A 129 -0.34 -4.74 6.97
N GLU A 130 0.09 -6.01 6.98
CA GLU A 130 1.35 -6.44 6.38
C GLU A 130 1.40 -6.13 4.88
N GLY A 131 0.34 -6.50 4.15
CA GLY A 131 0.22 -6.23 2.72
C GLY A 131 0.22 -4.73 2.41
N TRP A 132 -0.47 -3.92 3.23
CA TRP A 132 -0.48 -2.48 3.09
C TRP A 132 0.89 -1.84 3.35
N LEU A 133 1.61 -2.26 4.39
CA LEU A 133 2.97 -1.77 4.67
C LEU A 133 3.94 -2.09 3.52
N ALA A 134 3.84 -3.30 2.95
CA ALA A 134 4.60 -3.68 1.76
C ALA A 134 4.27 -2.78 0.54
N PHE A 135 2.98 -2.47 0.33
CA PHE A 135 2.54 -1.53 -0.70
C PHE A 135 3.12 -0.12 -0.48
N VAL A 136 3.02 0.43 0.73
CA VAL A 136 3.54 1.76 1.08
C VAL A 136 5.02 1.85 0.75
N ARG A 137 5.81 0.84 1.12
CA ARG A 137 7.23 0.78 0.79
C ARG A 137 7.47 0.81 -0.72
N ALA A 138 6.80 -0.06 -1.47
CA ALA A 138 6.96 -0.14 -2.92
C ALA A 138 6.56 1.16 -3.62
N ALA A 139 5.48 1.81 -3.16
CA ALA A 139 5.00 3.09 -3.68
C ALA A 139 6.01 4.21 -3.40
N CYS A 140 6.51 4.33 -2.17
CA CYS A 140 7.52 5.33 -1.80
C CYS A 140 8.81 5.17 -2.62
N VAL A 141 9.27 3.92 -2.76
CA VAL A 141 10.41 3.55 -3.60
C VAL A 141 10.23 4.06 -5.03
N LYS A 142 9.09 3.76 -5.65
CA LYS A 142 8.82 4.16 -7.03
C LYS A 142 8.73 5.68 -7.15
N TRP A 143 8.12 6.32 -6.16
CA TRP A 143 7.94 7.77 -6.13
C TRP A 143 9.26 8.53 -6.01
N ILE A 144 10.21 8.09 -5.18
CA ILE A 144 11.54 8.72 -5.08
C ILE A 144 12.26 8.75 -6.44
N GLN A 145 12.08 7.72 -7.27
CA GLN A 145 12.74 7.60 -8.56
C GLN A 145 12.12 8.49 -9.63
N SER A 146 10.79 8.67 -9.64
CA SER A 146 10.08 9.39 -10.70
C SER A 146 9.60 10.78 -10.31
N GLN A 147 9.13 10.93 -9.06
CA GLN A 147 8.48 12.11 -8.52
C GLN A 147 7.35 12.66 -9.41
N ASN A 148 6.66 11.78 -10.16
CA ASN A 148 5.63 12.16 -11.13
C ASN A 148 4.30 12.60 -10.51
N ILE A 149 4.09 12.37 -9.21
CA ILE A 149 2.91 12.80 -8.45
C ILE A 149 3.36 13.59 -7.23
N SER A 150 2.47 14.40 -6.65
CA SER A 150 2.83 15.13 -5.42
C SER A 150 2.94 14.17 -4.22
N ARG A 151 3.60 14.63 -3.14
CA ARG A 151 3.62 13.89 -1.87
C ARG A 151 2.22 13.68 -1.31
N ALA A 152 1.34 14.67 -1.47
CA ALA A 152 -0.04 14.59 -1.04
C ALA A 152 -0.80 13.49 -1.81
N ASP A 153 -0.59 13.39 -3.12
CA ASP A 153 -1.21 12.34 -3.95
C ASP A 153 -0.71 10.94 -3.55
N LEU A 154 0.59 10.81 -3.24
CA LEU A 154 1.16 9.56 -2.72
C LEU A 154 0.54 9.17 -1.37
N THR A 155 0.42 10.12 -0.43
CA THR A 155 -0.24 9.90 0.86
C THR A 155 -1.69 9.47 0.68
N ASP A 156 -2.46 10.18 -0.14
CA ASP A 156 -3.88 9.86 -0.41
C ASP A 156 -4.03 8.46 -1.02
N MET A 157 -3.16 8.10 -1.98
CA MET A 157 -3.13 6.76 -2.56
C MET A 157 -2.86 5.68 -1.49
N CYS A 158 -1.89 5.89 -0.59
CA CYS A 158 -1.58 4.96 0.49
C CYS A 158 -2.74 4.82 1.49
N LEU A 159 -3.44 5.91 1.82
CA LEU A 159 -4.61 5.89 2.70
C LEU A 159 -5.77 5.11 2.06
N ARG A 160 -6.07 5.35 0.78
CA ARG A 160 -7.10 4.58 0.06
C ARG A 160 -6.77 3.09 -0.04
N ALA A 161 -5.49 2.76 -0.23
CA ALA A 161 -5.05 1.37 -0.24
C ALA A 161 -5.28 0.69 1.12
N PHE A 162 -5.07 1.41 2.22
CA PHE A 162 -5.35 0.93 3.57
C PHE A 162 -6.85 0.62 3.76
N GLU A 163 -7.72 1.56 3.39
CA GLU A 163 -9.17 1.39 3.48
C GLU A 163 -9.64 0.16 2.67
N CYS A 164 -9.13 0.02 1.43
CA CYS A 164 -9.44 -1.14 0.58
C CYS A 164 -8.98 -2.47 1.19
N ALA A 165 -7.79 -2.51 1.81
CA ALA A 165 -7.27 -3.72 2.45
C ALA A 165 -8.12 -4.13 3.66
N LEU A 166 -8.63 -3.15 4.42
CA LEU A 166 -9.44 -3.40 5.61
C LEU A 166 -10.94 -3.62 5.35
N ASP A 167 -11.49 -3.19 4.22
CA ASP A 167 -12.91 -3.43 3.87
C ASP A 167 -13.22 -4.94 3.72
N ILE A 168 -12.19 -5.78 3.50
CA ILE A 168 -12.27 -7.25 3.51
C ILE A 168 -12.24 -7.82 4.94
N ALA A 169 -11.62 -7.09 5.89
CA ALA A 169 -11.39 -7.52 7.28
C ALA A 169 -12.56 -7.29 8.24
N THR A 170 -13.62 -6.60 7.79
CA THR A 170 -14.86 -6.46 8.59
C THR A 170 -15.85 -7.59 8.27
N PRO A 171 -16.29 -8.40 9.26
CA PRO A 171 -17.27 -9.46 9.03
C PRO A 171 -18.66 -8.95 8.59
N THR A 172 -18.94 -7.65 8.70
CA THR A 172 -20.24 -7.10 8.30
C THR A 172 -20.12 -5.59 8.15
N THR A 173 -20.14 -5.05 6.92
CA THR A 173 -21.10 -3.99 6.51
C THR A 173 -20.98 -3.48 5.05
N SER A 174 -19.83 -3.32 4.38
CA SER A 174 -19.76 -2.21 3.39
C SER A 174 -19.50 -2.42 1.89
N LEU A 175 -19.38 -3.62 1.31
CA LEU A 175 -19.34 -3.72 -0.18
C LEU A 175 -20.55 -4.43 -0.77
N ARG A 176 -20.87 -5.62 -0.29
CA ARG A 176 -22.01 -6.40 -0.80
C ARG A 176 -23.34 -5.65 -0.56
N ALA A 177 -23.56 -5.09 0.63
CA ALA A 177 -24.78 -4.35 0.95
C ALA A 177 -24.93 -3.00 0.21
N ARG A 178 -23.82 -2.30 -0.08
CA ARG A 178 -23.82 -1.06 -0.87
C ARG A 178 -24.03 -1.33 -2.36
N VAL A 179 -23.40 -2.37 -2.91
CA VAL A 179 -23.62 -2.80 -4.29
C VAL A 179 -25.06 -3.31 -4.50
N TYR A 180 -25.61 -4.10 -3.57
CA TYR A 180 -27.02 -4.52 -3.64
C TYR A 180 -28.01 -3.35 -3.53
N ARG A 181 -27.73 -2.33 -2.72
CA ARG A 181 -28.61 -1.15 -2.56
C ARG A 181 -28.57 -0.22 -3.78
N VAL A 182 -27.41 -0.06 -4.43
CA VAL A 182 -27.28 0.70 -5.68
C VAL A 182 -27.95 -0.04 -6.84
N MET A 183 -27.87 -1.37 -6.89
CA MET A 183 -28.53 -2.18 -7.91
C MET A 183 -30.06 -2.30 -7.75
N GLN A 184 -30.61 -2.14 -6.54
CA GLN A 184 -32.05 -2.18 -6.26
C GLN A 184 -32.71 -0.78 -6.10
N SER A 185 -31.97 0.30 -6.34
CA SER A 185 -32.52 1.66 -6.31
C SER A 185 -33.50 1.88 -7.49
N PRO A 186 -34.68 2.50 -7.26
CA PRO A 186 -35.63 2.85 -8.32
C PRO A 186 -35.00 3.65 -9.47
N ALA A 187 -33.92 4.40 -9.20
CA ALA A 187 -33.18 5.18 -10.18
C ALA A 187 -32.44 4.31 -11.22
N MET A 188 -31.94 3.12 -10.83
CA MET A 188 -31.27 2.18 -11.73
C MET A 188 -32.26 1.45 -12.64
N THR A 189 -33.44 1.09 -12.11
CA THR A 189 -34.56 0.54 -12.91
C THR A 189 -35.02 1.53 -13.98
N LEU A 190 -35.02 2.84 -13.67
CA LEU A 190 -35.36 3.90 -14.61
C LEU A 190 -34.27 4.15 -15.66
N LEU A 191 -32.98 4.02 -15.32
CA LEU A 191 -31.87 4.17 -16.26
C LEU A 191 -31.79 3.03 -17.27
N ILE A 192 -31.98 1.79 -16.82
CA ILE A 192 -32.06 0.61 -17.71
C ILE A 192 -33.31 0.71 -18.61
N GLY A 193 -34.44 1.17 -18.07
CA GLY A 193 -35.68 1.37 -18.84
C GLY A 193 -35.69 2.58 -19.78
N LYS A 194 -34.84 3.59 -19.57
CA LYS A 194 -34.62 4.71 -20.51
C LYS A 194 -33.70 4.31 -21.65
N SER A 195 -32.59 3.64 -21.34
CA SER A 195 -31.63 3.14 -22.34
C SER A 195 -32.28 2.20 -23.36
N GLN A 196 -33.15 1.29 -22.92
CA GLN A 196 -33.89 0.41 -23.84
C GLN A 196 -34.92 1.16 -24.71
N ARG A 197 -35.61 2.18 -24.18
CA ARG A 197 -36.59 2.97 -24.94
C ARG A 197 -35.95 3.91 -25.96
N GLU A 198 -34.81 4.50 -25.63
CA GLU A 198 -34.04 5.34 -26.56
C GLU A 198 -33.37 4.52 -27.67
N SER A 199 -32.96 3.28 -27.37
CA SER A 199 -32.48 2.32 -28.37
C SER A 199 -33.59 1.87 -29.33
N LEU A 200 -34.82 1.66 -28.84
CA LEU A 200 -35.97 1.26 -29.65
C LEU A 200 -36.53 2.41 -30.50
N ALA A 201 -36.44 3.66 -30.04
CA ALA A 201 -36.95 4.84 -30.75
C ALA A 201 -36.01 5.34 -31.88
N ARG A 202 -34.74 4.94 -31.91
CA ARG A 202 -33.75 5.36 -32.93
C ARG A 202 -33.60 4.42 -34.12
N ALA A 203 -34.30 3.28 -34.15
CA ALA A 203 -34.27 2.40 -35.31
C ALA A 203 -35.20 2.96 -36.41
N PRO A 204 -34.68 3.42 -37.56
CA PRO A 204 -35.51 3.77 -38.71
C PRO A 204 -36.04 2.47 -39.32
N GLY A 205 -37.35 2.41 -39.52
CA GLY A 205 -38.06 1.19 -39.93
C GLY A 205 -37.43 0.52 -41.16
N ARG A 206 -37.15 -0.78 -41.03
CA ARG A 206 -37.07 -1.75 -42.13
C ARG A 206 -37.30 -3.16 -41.58
N ASP A 207 -38.33 -3.75 -42.17
CA ASP A 207 -38.68 -5.16 -42.35
C ASP A 207 -38.77 -6.13 -41.17
N VAL A 208 -39.97 -6.67 -41.03
CA VAL A 208 -40.38 -7.69 -40.06
C VAL A 208 -40.04 -9.05 -40.65
N GLY A 209 -38.94 -9.64 -40.20
CA GLY A 209 -38.61 -11.02 -40.47
C GLY A 209 -37.35 -11.41 -39.73
N ASP A 210 -37.48 -12.33 -38.77
CA ASP A 210 -36.40 -13.16 -38.17
C ASP A 210 -35.84 -12.82 -36.77
N ASP A 211 -36.55 -12.05 -35.93
CA ASP A 211 -36.05 -11.69 -34.57
C ASP A 211 -36.75 -12.40 -33.38
N THR A 212 -37.62 -13.39 -33.64
CA THR A 212 -38.12 -14.28 -32.57
C THR A 212 -37.04 -15.20 -31.99
N ALA A 213 -35.95 -15.44 -32.73
CA ALA A 213 -34.84 -16.27 -32.27
C ALA A 213 -33.85 -15.53 -31.34
N ARG A 214 -33.75 -14.19 -31.41
CA ARG A 214 -32.84 -13.41 -30.55
C ARG A 214 -33.46 -13.02 -29.21
N LEU A 215 -34.79 -12.91 -29.12
CA LEU A 215 -35.50 -12.69 -27.85
C LEU A 215 -35.46 -13.91 -26.90
N ALA A 216 -35.33 -15.13 -27.44
CA ALA A 216 -35.14 -16.35 -26.64
C ALA A 216 -33.75 -16.45 -25.98
N ALA A 217 -32.72 -15.83 -26.59
CA ALA A 217 -31.35 -15.89 -26.09
C ALA A 217 -31.09 -14.94 -24.89
N VAL A 218 -31.82 -13.82 -24.78
CA VAL A 218 -31.61 -12.84 -23.69
C VAL A 218 -32.36 -13.22 -22.41
N LEU A 219 -33.43 -14.02 -22.50
CA LEU A 219 -34.23 -14.45 -21.34
C LEU A 219 -33.67 -15.67 -20.57
N THR A 220 -32.61 -16.31 -21.06
CA THR A 220 -32.06 -17.54 -20.45
C THR A 220 -30.85 -17.31 -19.53
N ALA A 221 -30.33 -16.09 -19.40
CA ALA A 221 -29.22 -15.77 -18.49
C ALA A 221 -29.65 -15.38 -17.04
N ARG A 222 -30.93 -15.52 -16.69
CA ARG A 222 -31.49 -15.21 -15.35
C ARG A 222 -31.77 -16.43 -14.45
N SER A 223 -31.53 -17.65 -14.91
CA SER A 223 -31.85 -18.88 -14.15
C SER A 223 -30.68 -19.56 -13.44
N LEU A 224 -29.43 -19.07 -13.55
CA LEU A 224 -28.27 -19.69 -12.89
C LEU A 224 -27.98 -19.20 -11.44
N PHE A 225 -28.83 -18.35 -10.86
CA PHE A 225 -28.64 -17.81 -9.49
C PHE A 225 -29.75 -18.15 -8.49
N ALA A 226 -30.56 -19.18 -8.74
CA ALA A 226 -31.56 -19.63 -7.77
C ALA A 226 -31.54 -21.16 -7.63
N ASN A 227 -30.58 -21.70 -6.88
CA ASN A 227 -30.78 -22.76 -5.87
C ASN A 227 -29.44 -23.31 -5.35
N GLY A 228 -29.25 -23.24 -4.03
CA GLY A 228 -28.09 -23.82 -3.36
C GLY A 228 -27.89 -23.37 -1.91
N LYS A 229 -28.97 -23.33 -1.10
CA LYS A 229 -28.87 -23.43 0.36
C LYS A 229 -29.16 -24.88 0.75
N GLY A 230 -28.29 -25.44 1.60
CA GLY A 230 -28.63 -26.51 2.55
C GLY A 230 -28.47 -27.95 2.04
N SER A 231 -27.37 -28.58 2.41
CA SER A 231 -27.35 -29.64 3.43
C SER A 231 -25.94 -29.84 3.97
#